data_AF-A0A9J6AYG4-F1
#
_entry.id   AF-A0A9J6AYG4-F1
#
_cell.length_a   1.000
_cell.length_b   1.000
_cell.length_c   1.000
_cell.angle_alpha   90.00
_cell.angle_beta   90.00
_cell.angle_gamma   90.00
#
_symmetry.space_group_name_H-M   'P 1'
#
loop_
_entity.id
_entity.type
_entity.pdbx_description
1 polymer ?
#
loop_
_entity_poly.entity_id
_entity_poly.type
_entity_poly.pdbx_seq_one_letter_code
_entity_poly.pdbx_strand_id
1 'polypeptide(L)'
;MRFKCVTKFFNSLVFESNFTDIHRCRSLTLPGGKKFILHGSKFYCTADQQKENGKNVDSILQIERFGELPFHIHVDPRLNCVDDLFLLWQPLSVQPATILNPSIREVRFLPNQKEGFSLCHFSLGFKPKENKYKVLSTAKYDQEGYIKNRAFDVKTENSKLIELVDESQWWHYELIEVKGKLGVLLYEKRPDGHIHLWVLGQTQEKDEWENHTIHFPSTWKDIQPDVMSSCTSSDGEILFTANLKSGLPVKSLMRFKCVSRLCNSLVFKSDFVDMHRCHSMTRPGTKFFLHEKKAVYSVEQEKGGNMSASLFQLPERFIEPTNKSRINCANGLFCVWQPSTVRSAVIFNPGTREVRSLPRPHKGTSCGNYLIGFEPQENKYKVFLSEKLSGYRQQWVLTLGIDESWRQTQSIFPSILYGKRGVCISGVIYQLFESAHKSAIAAVDVKSENFKIITLWNEFTWLCYYHLIEVKGKLAVVDCHMVKNSFHLWILEHSLKAEWKRHVIQFPSNWNYKVPGPISFCMSRDGNIVLIRNFNSSALCWCYDLNVTRRRWRKIEIKELPEETRIYGIYSYVETLDMLRVL
;
A
#
# COMPACT_ATOMS: atom_id res chain seq x y z
N MET A 1 39.82 -3.15 3.28
CA MET A 1 39.35 -3.18 1.87
C MET A 1 40.23 -2.34 0.94
N ARG A 2 40.34 -1.00 1.10
CA ARG A 2 41.22 -0.19 0.22
C ARG A 2 42.69 -0.64 0.21
N PHE A 3 43.20 -1.13 1.35
CA PHE A 3 44.54 -1.72 1.46
C PHE A 3 44.76 -3.04 0.69
N LYS A 4 43.71 -3.78 0.33
CA LYS A 4 43.84 -4.99 -0.51
C LYS A 4 44.36 -4.64 -1.92
N CYS A 5 44.13 -3.41 -2.37
CA CYS A 5 44.50 -2.94 -3.71
C CYS A 5 45.86 -2.22 -3.75
N VAL A 6 46.56 -2.10 -2.62
CA VAL A 6 47.75 -1.23 -2.52
C VAL A 6 49.03 -2.00 -2.86
N THR A 7 49.34 -3.11 -2.16
CA THR A 7 50.46 -4.04 -2.49
C THR A 7 50.25 -5.41 -1.80
N LYS A 8 50.95 -6.47 -2.26
CA LYS A 8 50.93 -7.81 -1.61
C LYS A 8 51.31 -7.77 -0.12
N PHE A 9 52.19 -6.85 0.26
CA PHE A 9 52.62 -6.64 1.64
C PHE A 9 51.48 -6.16 2.55
N PHE A 10 50.77 -5.10 2.16
CA PHE A 10 49.60 -4.61 2.92
C PHE A 10 48.45 -5.63 2.93
N ASN A 11 48.31 -6.41 1.86
CA ASN A 11 47.35 -7.50 1.84
C ASN A 11 47.71 -8.58 2.89
N SER A 12 48.98 -8.98 2.98
CA SER A 12 49.49 -9.92 4.00
C SER A 12 49.26 -9.40 5.41
N LEU A 13 49.52 -8.12 5.64
CA LEU A 13 49.42 -7.49 6.97
C LEU A 13 47.99 -7.43 7.50
N VAL A 14 46.99 -7.36 6.61
CA VAL A 14 45.56 -7.38 6.98
C VAL A 14 45.09 -8.78 7.43
N PHE A 15 45.82 -9.83 7.05
CA PHE A 15 45.51 -11.22 7.43
C PHE A 15 46.38 -11.74 8.60
N GLU A 16 47.30 -10.92 9.12
CA GLU A 16 48.04 -11.24 10.34
C GLU A 16 47.07 -11.35 11.54
N SER A 17 47.28 -12.38 12.38
CA SER A 17 46.38 -12.66 13.51
C SER A 17 46.29 -11.46 14.47
N ASN A 18 47.44 -10.87 14.80
CA ASN A 18 47.51 -9.71 15.68
C ASN A 18 46.78 -8.48 15.12
N PHE A 19 46.87 -8.23 13.81
CA PHE A 19 46.16 -7.12 13.19
C PHE A 19 44.64 -7.36 13.22
N THR A 20 44.23 -8.59 12.93
CA THR A 20 42.82 -9.01 12.93
C THR A 20 42.22 -8.92 14.32
N ASP A 21 42.95 -9.36 15.36
CA ASP A 21 42.50 -9.32 16.75
C ASP A 21 42.41 -7.89 17.28
N ILE A 22 43.40 -7.04 17.00
CA ILE A 22 43.37 -5.61 17.38
C ILE A 22 42.24 -4.88 16.66
N HIS A 23 42.03 -5.14 15.38
CA HIS A 23 40.95 -4.52 14.61
C HIS A 23 39.58 -4.98 15.11
N ARG A 24 39.41 -6.26 15.44
CA ARG A 24 38.18 -6.81 16.04
C ARG A 24 37.88 -6.19 17.39
N CYS A 25 38.87 -6.14 18.29
CA CYS A 25 38.73 -5.51 19.60
C CYS A 25 38.41 -4.01 19.50
N ARG A 26 38.97 -3.31 18.51
CA ARG A 26 38.70 -1.88 18.27
C ARG A 26 37.38 -1.63 17.56
N SER A 27 36.87 -2.52 16.70
CA SER A 27 35.56 -2.33 16.08
C SER A 27 34.42 -2.47 17.08
N LEU A 28 34.61 -3.26 18.14
CA LEU A 28 33.67 -3.37 19.27
C LEU A 28 33.62 -2.10 20.14
N THR A 29 34.63 -1.21 20.06
CA THR A 29 34.74 0.00 20.89
C THR A 29 34.61 1.31 20.11
N LEU A 30 34.54 1.26 18.78
CA LEU A 30 34.41 2.44 17.92
C LEU A 30 32.94 2.90 17.83
N PRO A 31 32.66 4.23 17.87
CA PRO A 31 31.32 4.78 17.79
C PRO A 31 30.75 4.79 16.35
N GLY A 32 30.86 3.66 15.64
CA GLY A 32 30.22 3.43 14.35
C GLY A 32 28.79 2.92 14.55
N GLY A 33 27.81 3.44 13.80
CA GLY A 33 26.41 3.07 13.94
C GLY A 33 26.15 1.56 13.74
N LYS A 34 25.09 1.04 14.37
CA LYS A 34 24.65 -0.36 14.26
C LYS A 34 24.35 -0.72 12.79
N LYS A 35 24.83 -1.89 12.35
CA LYS A 35 24.62 -2.42 11.00
C LYS A 35 23.74 -3.66 11.05
N PHE A 36 22.74 -3.71 10.19
CA PHE A 36 21.78 -4.81 10.11
C PHE A 36 21.76 -5.40 8.70
N ILE A 37 21.62 -6.72 8.62
CA ILE A 37 21.32 -7.43 7.38
C ILE A 37 19.89 -7.94 7.50
N LEU A 38 18.99 -7.38 6.69
CA LEU A 38 17.60 -7.79 6.64
C LEU A 38 17.40 -8.72 5.44
N HIS A 39 16.83 -9.90 5.70
CA HIS A 39 16.55 -10.90 4.68
C HIS A 39 15.07 -10.83 4.24
N GLY A 40 14.87 -10.77 2.92
CA GLY A 40 13.60 -10.85 2.20
C GLY A 40 13.89 -11.25 0.74
N SER A 41 12.95 -11.11 -0.20
CA SER A 41 13.16 -11.49 -1.62
C SER A 41 14.33 -10.77 -2.32
N LYS A 42 14.92 -9.74 -1.70
CA LYS A 42 16.19 -9.08 -2.06
C LYS A 42 16.91 -8.67 -0.77
N PHE A 43 18.23 -8.85 -0.68
CA PHE A 43 19.04 -8.51 0.49
C PHE A 43 19.09 -6.99 0.74
N TYR A 44 18.87 -6.55 1.98
CA TYR A 44 19.03 -5.14 2.38
C TYR A 44 20.09 -5.02 3.49
N CYS A 45 20.97 -4.02 3.37
CA CYS A 45 21.92 -3.64 4.42
C CYS A 45 21.50 -2.28 4.98
N THR A 46 21.54 -2.10 6.29
CA THR A 46 21.51 -0.75 6.86
C THR A 46 22.93 -0.29 7.11
N ALA A 47 23.29 0.91 6.65
CA ALA A 47 24.51 1.56 7.10
C ALA A 47 24.18 2.78 7.94
N ASP A 48 24.90 2.83 9.06
CA ASP A 48 25.18 3.89 10.00
C ASP A 48 23.97 4.68 10.53
N GLN A 49 23.59 4.39 11.78
CA GLN A 49 23.02 5.42 12.65
C GLN A 49 24.10 6.49 12.90
N GLN A 50 24.18 7.50 12.03
CA GLN A 50 24.92 8.71 12.37
C GLN A 50 24.06 9.59 13.27
N LYS A 51 24.57 9.89 14.48
CA LYS A 51 24.07 10.98 15.31
C LYS A 51 24.66 12.29 14.81
N GLU A 52 24.06 12.90 13.80
CA GLU A 52 24.24 14.34 13.57
C GLU A 52 23.06 15.10 14.22
N ASN A 53 23.37 16.06 15.10
CA ASN A 53 22.41 17.01 15.69
C ASN A 53 21.21 16.38 16.43
N GLY A 54 21.42 15.27 17.15
CA GLY A 54 20.38 14.66 17.99
C GLY A 54 19.20 14.06 17.21
N LYS A 55 19.35 13.86 15.89
CA LYS A 55 18.34 13.20 15.05
C LYS A 55 18.95 11.91 14.47
N ASN A 56 18.34 10.77 14.80
CA ASN A 56 18.63 9.51 14.10
C ASN A 56 18.18 9.66 12.63
N VAL A 57 19.12 9.47 11.71
CA VAL A 57 18.87 9.32 10.27
C VAL A 57 19.16 7.87 9.93
N ASP A 58 18.11 7.08 9.72
CA ASP A 58 18.26 5.70 9.26
C ASP A 58 18.26 5.70 7.73
N SER A 59 19.40 5.39 7.11
CA SER A 59 19.51 5.17 5.67
C SER A 59 19.52 3.68 5.36
N ILE A 60 18.54 3.22 4.58
CA ILE A 60 18.54 1.85 4.04
C ILE A 60 19.43 1.88 2.79
N LEU A 61 20.57 1.20 2.84
CA LEU A 61 21.47 1.03 1.70
C LEU A 61 21.17 -0.30 1.02
N GLN A 62 20.51 -0.23 -0.13
CA GLN A 62 20.35 -1.40 -1.00
C GLN A 62 21.73 -1.80 -1.54
N ILE A 63 22.24 -2.98 -1.15
CA ILE A 63 23.46 -3.53 -1.75
C ILE A 63 23.07 -4.11 -3.11
N GLU A 64 23.16 -3.30 -4.17
CA GLU A 64 22.84 -3.73 -5.54
C GLU A 64 23.89 -4.66 -6.18
N ARG A 65 24.99 -4.97 -5.49
CA ARG A 65 26.11 -5.76 -6.03
C ARG A 65 26.31 -7.12 -5.36
N PHE A 66 25.28 -7.96 -5.38
CA PHE A 66 25.44 -9.42 -5.27
C PHE A 66 25.08 -10.13 -6.58
N GLY A 67 25.11 -9.41 -7.72
CA GLY A 67 24.81 -9.93 -9.06
C GLY A 67 25.81 -10.94 -9.63
N GLU A 68 26.70 -11.50 -8.81
CA GLU A 68 27.66 -12.53 -9.23
C GLU A 68 27.67 -13.74 -8.27
N LEU A 69 26.62 -13.94 -7.47
CA LEU A 69 26.34 -15.30 -7.00
C LEU A 69 25.75 -16.06 -8.22
N PRO A 70 26.34 -17.16 -8.69
CA PRO A 70 25.92 -17.81 -9.94
C PRO A 70 24.51 -18.42 -9.89
N PHE A 71 23.80 -18.28 -8.76
CA PHE A 71 22.49 -18.85 -8.49
C PHE A 71 21.79 -18.13 -7.33
N HIS A 72 20.46 -18.08 -7.40
CA HIS A 72 19.58 -17.67 -6.32
C HIS A 72 19.71 -18.66 -5.14
N ILE A 73 20.47 -18.30 -4.11
CA ILE A 73 20.44 -19.03 -2.83
C ILE A 73 19.17 -18.59 -2.10
N HIS A 74 18.18 -19.48 -1.98
CA HIS A 74 17.08 -19.29 -1.04
C HIS A 74 17.66 -19.39 0.38
N VAL A 75 17.82 -18.25 1.05
CA VAL A 75 18.27 -18.26 2.45
C VAL A 75 17.09 -18.66 3.33
N ASP A 76 17.14 -19.85 3.91
CA ASP A 76 16.21 -20.34 4.93
C ASP A 76 16.33 -19.43 6.18
N PRO A 77 15.24 -19.15 6.94
CA PRO A 77 15.27 -18.35 8.17
C PRO A 77 16.26 -18.82 9.25
N ARG A 78 16.82 -20.02 9.12
CA ARG A 78 17.80 -20.58 10.05
C ARG A 78 19.23 -20.08 9.76
N LEU A 79 19.46 -18.77 9.82
CA LEU A 79 20.83 -18.24 9.76
C LEU A 79 21.57 -18.45 11.10
N ASN A 80 22.80 -18.93 11.04
CA ASN A 80 23.73 -18.91 12.16
C ASN A 80 24.80 -17.83 11.87
N CYS A 81 25.04 -16.92 12.83
CA CYS A 81 26.04 -15.86 12.75
C CYS A 81 27.02 -15.97 13.91
N VAL A 82 28.33 -15.94 13.60
CA VAL A 82 29.40 -15.89 14.60
C VAL A 82 30.48 -14.93 14.10
N ASP A 83 30.88 -13.95 14.92
CA ASP A 83 31.90 -12.94 14.57
C ASP A 83 31.68 -12.29 13.18
N ASP A 84 30.45 -11.85 12.88
CA ASP A 84 30.06 -11.26 11.58
C ASP A 84 30.16 -12.20 10.36
N LEU A 85 30.37 -13.50 10.57
CA LEU A 85 30.32 -14.54 9.54
C LEU A 85 28.95 -15.22 9.54
N PHE A 86 28.32 -15.27 8.37
CA PHE A 86 26.99 -15.85 8.20
C PHE A 86 27.10 -17.23 7.55
N LEU A 87 26.55 -18.25 8.19
CA LEU A 87 26.40 -19.58 7.60
C LEU A 87 25.03 -19.69 6.93
N LEU A 88 25.04 -19.98 5.63
CA LEU A 88 23.88 -20.09 4.75
C LEU A 88 23.76 -21.54 4.27
N TRP A 89 22.60 -22.14 4.43
CA TRP A 89 22.31 -23.46 3.83
C TRP A 89 20.82 -23.60 3.56
N GLN A 90 20.48 -24.49 2.63
CA GLN A 90 19.10 -24.83 2.31
C GLN A 90 18.88 -26.34 2.55
N PRO A 91 17.89 -26.72 3.38
CA PRO A 91 17.53 -28.13 3.54
C PRO A 91 17.13 -28.74 2.20
N LEU A 92 17.52 -30.01 1.96
CA LEU A 92 17.21 -30.75 0.73
C LEU A 92 17.82 -30.16 -0.56
N SER A 93 18.77 -29.22 -0.44
CA SER A 93 19.52 -28.69 -1.58
C SER A 93 20.77 -29.53 -1.84
N VAL A 94 21.10 -29.71 -3.11
CA VAL A 94 22.40 -30.26 -3.57
C VAL A 94 23.53 -29.24 -3.42
N GLN A 95 23.21 -28.00 -3.06
CA GLN A 95 24.18 -26.93 -2.91
C GLN A 95 24.95 -27.05 -1.59
N PRO A 96 26.26 -26.81 -1.61
CA PRO A 96 27.05 -26.76 -0.39
C PRO A 96 26.59 -25.63 0.53
N ALA A 97 26.60 -25.91 1.84
CA ALA A 97 26.50 -24.86 2.84
C ALA A 97 27.63 -23.83 2.62
N THR A 98 27.34 -22.55 2.89
CA THR A 98 28.17 -21.43 2.45
C THR A 98 28.41 -20.46 3.60
N ILE A 99 29.65 -20.01 3.78
CA ILE A 99 30.02 -18.96 4.73
C ILE A 99 30.14 -17.64 3.96
N LEU A 100 29.40 -16.63 4.40
CA LEU A 100 29.41 -15.27 3.87
C LEU A 100 30.06 -14.32 4.86
N ASN A 101 31.07 -13.58 4.41
CA ASN A 101 31.61 -12.42 5.12
C ASN A 101 31.20 -11.13 4.38
N PRO A 102 30.19 -10.40 4.87
CA PRO A 102 29.68 -9.21 4.21
C PRO A 102 30.68 -8.03 4.27
N SER A 103 31.51 -7.96 5.30
CA SER A 103 32.49 -6.88 5.52
C SER A 103 33.58 -6.82 4.46
N ILE A 104 33.94 -7.98 3.90
CA ILE A 104 34.94 -8.09 2.82
C ILE A 104 34.35 -8.63 1.51
N ARG A 105 33.03 -8.91 1.48
CA ARG A 105 32.30 -9.50 0.35
C ARG A 105 32.91 -10.82 -0.13
N GLU A 106 33.34 -11.64 0.82
CA GLU A 106 33.91 -12.97 0.54
C GLU A 106 32.85 -14.05 0.81
N VAL A 107 32.85 -15.07 -0.05
CA VAL A 107 31.95 -16.22 0.03
C VAL A 107 32.81 -17.47 -0.04
N ARG A 108 32.61 -18.41 0.90
CA ARG A 108 33.29 -19.70 0.90
C ARG A 108 32.27 -20.84 0.92
N PHE A 109 32.35 -21.71 -0.07
CA PHE A 109 31.56 -22.94 -0.12
C PHE A 109 32.22 -24.01 0.74
N LEU A 110 31.42 -24.69 1.57
CA LEU A 110 31.86 -25.82 2.35
C LEU A 110 31.89 -27.09 1.49
N PRO A 111 32.71 -28.10 1.83
CA PRO A 111 32.70 -29.38 1.12
C PRO A 111 31.32 -30.05 1.19
N ASN A 112 30.84 -30.61 0.08
CA ASN A 112 29.64 -31.45 0.08
C ASN A 112 29.90 -32.71 0.93
N GLN A 113 29.01 -33.01 1.88
CA GLN A 113 28.98 -34.33 2.49
C GLN A 113 28.39 -35.35 1.49
N LYS A 114 28.80 -36.63 1.63
CA LYS A 114 28.60 -37.75 0.68
C LYS A 114 27.23 -37.79 -0.03
N GLU A 115 27.23 -38.34 -1.25
CA GLU A 115 26.08 -38.58 -2.14
C GLU A 115 24.85 -39.16 -1.40
N GLY A 116 23.83 -38.32 -1.24
CA GLY A 116 22.52 -38.70 -0.69
C GLY A 116 21.77 -37.48 -0.17
N PHE A 117 20.45 -37.43 -0.39
CA PHE A 117 19.57 -36.39 0.17
C PHE A 117 19.44 -36.53 1.68
N SER A 118 20.42 -36.07 2.47
CA SER A 118 20.30 -36.01 3.92
C SER A 118 19.79 -34.64 4.35
N LEU A 119 18.69 -34.59 5.11
CA LEU A 119 18.25 -33.39 5.83
C LEU A 119 19.30 -33.07 6.91
N CYS A 120 20.34 -32.32 6.56
CA CYS A 120 21.34 -31.86 7.51
C CYS A 120 21.10 -30.40 7.90
N HIS A 121 21.26 -30.11 9.19
CA HIS A 121 21.40 -28.77 9.74
C HIS A 121 22.87 -28.45 9.92
N PHE A 122 23.26 -27.20 9.68
CA PHE A 122 24.63 -26.75 9.90
C PHE A 122 24.69 -25.67 10.98
N SER A 123 25.71 -25.72 11.83
CA SER A 123 25.94 -24.72 12.87
C SER A 123 27.40 -24.26 12.82
N LEU A 124 27.62 -22.95 12.92
CA LEU A 124 28.94 -22.33 13.00
C LEU A 124 29.32 -22.10 14.46
N GLY A 125 30.59 -22.35 14.80
CA GLY A 125 31.15 -22.04 16.11
C GLY A 125 32.58 -21.50 15.98
N PHE A 126 33.00 -20.67 16.91
CA PHE A 126 34.36 -20.10 16.96
C PHE A 126 35.13 -20.68 18.16
N LYS A 127 36.40 -21.05 17.93
CA LYS A 127 37.34 -21.54 18.95
C LYS A 127 38.42 -20.47 19.21
N PRO A 128 38.27 -19.64 20.26
CA PRO A 128 39.13 -18.47 20.46
C PRO A 128 40.62 -18.80 20.60
N LYS A 129 40.96 -19.86 21.35
CA LYS A 129 42.37 -20.25 21.60
C LYS A 129 43.14 -20.68 20.36
N GLU A 130 42.44 -21.16 19.33
CA GLU A 130 43.06 -21.64 18.08
C GLU A 130 42.82 -20.69 16.91
N ASN A 131 42.03 -19.62 17.12
CA ASN A 131 41.53 -18.72 16.08
C ASN A 131 40.94 -19.47 14.87
N LYS A 132 40.14 -20.51 15.15
CA LYS A 132 39.52 -21.37 14.13
C LYS A 132 38.00 -21.37 14.26
N TYR A 133 37.33 -21.36 13.11
CA TYR A 133 35.90 -21.65 13.03
C TYR A 133 35.69 -23.15 12.78
N LYS A 134 34.68 -23.72 13.41
CA LYS A 134 34.21 -25.08 13.14
C LYS A 134 32.78 -25.03 12.66
N VAL A 135 32.46 -25.85 11.66
CA VAL A 135 31.10 -26.06 11.21
C VAL A 135 30.68 -27.46 11.62
N LEU A 136 29.62 -27.54 12.41
CA LEU A 136 28.98 -28.79 12.78
C LEU A 136 27.88 -29.08 11.78
N SER A 137 27.81 -30.31 11.27
CA SER A 137 26.69 -30.81 10.48
C SER A 137 25.96 -31.88 11.28
N THR A 138 24.66 -31.71 11.48
CA THR A 138 23.80 -32.65 12.21
C THR A 138 22.69 -33.15 11.30
N ALA A 139 22.47 -34.47 11.24
CA ALA A 139 21.30 -35.02 10.57
C ALA A 139 20.04 -34.62 11.33
N LYS A 140 18.92 -34.31 10.67
CA LYS A 140 17.68 -33.88 11.33
C LYS A 140 16.99 -35.00 12.12
N TYR A 141 17.32 -36.26 11.80
CA TYR A 141 16.73 -37.46 12.39
C TYR A 141 17.85 -38.37 12.91
N ASP A 142 17.70 -38.87 14.14
CA ASP A 142 18.50 -39.97 14.69
C ASP A 142 17.65 -41.26 14.79
N GLN A 143 18.20 -42.33 15.37
CA GLN A 143 17.49 -43.60 15.53
C GLN A 143 16.28 -43.51 16.50
N GLU A 144 16.16 -42.43 17.27
CA GLU A 144 15.11 -42.20 18.27
C GLU A 144 14.06 -41.16 17.83
N GLY A 145 14.25 -40.49 16.68
CA GLY A 145 13.29 -39.56 16.09
C GLY A 145 13.86 -38.18 15.79
N TYR A 146 13.15 -37.12 16.19
CA TYR A 146 13.55 -35.72 15.98
C TYR A 146 14.71 -35.37 16.92
N ILE A 147 15.78 -34.77 16.40
CA ILE A 147 16.89 -34.32 17.26
C ILE A 147 16.39 -33.23 18.23
N LYS A 148 16.45 -33.55 19.53
CA LYS A 148 16.25 -32.60 20.64
C LYS A 148 17.34 -31.52 20.66
N ASN A 149 17.06 -30.37 21.26
CA ASN A 149 18.01 -29.26 21.32
C ASN A 149 19.32 -29.65 22.03
N ARG A 150 20.47 -29.47 21.37
CA ARG A 150 21.80 -29.80 21.91
C ARG A 150 22.69 -28.57 21.89
N ALA A 151 23.38 -28.30 23.00
CA ALA A 151 24.55 -27.43 22.99
C ALA A 151 25.77 -28.23 22.57
N PHE A 152 26.58 -27.65 21.69
CA PHE A 152 27.85 -28.23 21.26
C PHE A 152 29.00 -27.37 21.77
N ASP A 153 29.89 -27.96 22.56
CA ASP A 153 31.11 -27.30 22.99
C ASP A 153 32.17 -27.45 21.90
N VAL A 154 32.47 -26.33 21.23
CA VAL A 154 33.46 -26.26 20.15
C VAL A 154 34.89 -26.61 20.61
N LYS A 155 35.18 -26.46 21.91
CA LYS A 155 36.50 -26.76 22.50
C LYS A 155 36.67 -28.25 22.73
N THR A 156 35.70 -28.89 23.38
CA THR A 156 35.76 -30.30 23.75
C THR A 156 35.17 -31.23 22.69
N GLU A 157 34.48 -30.68 21.69
CA GLU A 157 33.71 -31.41 20.67
C GLU A 157 32.61 -32.31 21.24
N ASN A 158 32.20 -32.03 22.48
CA ASN A 158 31.12 -32.75 23.14
C ASN A 158 29.79 -32.04 22.95
N SER A 159 28.70 -32.81 22.90
CA SER A 159 27.34 -32.27 22.92
C SER A 159 26.67 -32.55 24.26
N LYS A 160 25.99 -31.56 24.82
CA LYS A 160 25.08 -31.70 25.97
C LYS A 160 23.65 -31.50 25.49
N LEU A 161 22.74 -32.36 25.93
CA LEU A 161 21.31 -32.14 25.74
C LEU A 161 20.87 -30.92 26.57
N ILE A 162 20.12 -30.01 25.96
CA ILE A 162 19.45 -28.92 26.68
C ILE A 162 17.96 -29.21 26.65
N GLU A 163 17.40 -29.50 27.82
CA GLU A 163 15.96 -29.52 27.99
C GLU A 163 15.46 -28.07 28.00
N LEU A 164 14.64 -27.74 27.01
CA LEU A 164 13.94 -26.47 27.01
C LEU A 164 12.77 -26.53 27.99
N VAL A 165 12.34 -25.37 28.50
CA VAL A 165 11.14 -25.27 29.34
C VAL A 165 9.95 -25.87 28.58
N ASP A 166 9.12 -26.68 29.23
CA ASP A 166 7.83 -27.21 28.73
C ASP A 166 7.63 -27.33 27.20
N GLU A 167 8.18 -28.39 26.58
CA GLU A 167 8.09 -28.65 25.13
C GLU A 167 6.65 -28.86 24.60
N SER A 168 5.64 -28.97 25.49
CA SER A 168 4.28 -29.39 25.16
C SER A 168 3.39 -28.30 24.54
N GLN A 169 3.79 -27.01 24.61
CA GLN A 169 2.96 -25.88 24.13
C GLN A 169 3.58 -25.08 22.96
N TRP A 170 4.75 -25.45 22.46
CA TRP A 170 5.60 -24.53 21.68
C TRP A 170 5.57 -24.81 20.18
N TRP A 171 4.79 -24.02 19.43
CA TRP A 171 4.71 -24.15 17.97
C TRP A 171 5.70 -23.23 17.22
N HIS A 172 6.17 -22.15 17.85
CA HIS A 172 7.11 -21.18 17.26
C HIS A 172 8.00 -20.53 18.33
N TYR A 173 9.27 -20.94 18.39
CA TYR A 173 10.30 -20.32 19.25
C TYR A 173 11.58 -20.03 18.45
N GLU A 174 12.34 -19.04 18.89
CA GLU A 174 13.66 -18.69 18.32
C GLU A 174 14.74 -18.71 19.41
N LEU A 175 15.90 -19.27 19.07
CA LEU A 175 17.07 -19.24 19.96
C LEU A 175 17.90 -17.99 19.65
N ILE A 176 18.20 -17.22 20.69
CA ILE A 176 18.94 -15.96 20.59
C ILE A 176 20.08 -15.91 21.60
N GLU A 177 21.10 -15.10 21.34
CA GLU A 177 22.18 -14.84 22.31
C GLU A 177 21.87 -13.57 23.11
N VAL A 178 21.68 -13.68 24.42
CA VAL A 178 21.42 -12.52 25.30
C VAL A 178 22.63 -12.30 26.20
N LYS A 179 23.47 -11.31 25.87
CA LYS A 179 24.67 -10.94 26.65
C LYS A 179 25.58 -12.15 26.95
N GLY A 180 25.87 -12.97 25.94
CA GLY A 180 26.69 -14.18 26.10
C GLY A 180 25.99 -15.38 26.73
N LYS A 181 24.69 -15.31 27.01
CA LYS A 181 23.87 -16.45 27.48
C LYS A 181 22.90 -16.91 26.41
N LEU A 182 22.49 -18.19 26.47
CA LEU A 182 21.44 -18.72 25.61
C LEU A 182 20.08 -18.18 26.06
N GLY A 183 19.33 -17.60 25.13
CA GLY A 183 17.95 -17.15 25.31
C GLY A 183 16.99 -17.92 24.40
N VAL A 184 15.78 -18.17 24.89
CA VAL A 184 14.65 -18.72 24.12
C VAL A 184 13.56 -17.66 24.07
N LEU A 185 13.21 -17.22 22.87
CA LEU A 185 12.14 -16.26 22.65
C LEU A 185 10.89 -16.97 22.14
N LEU A 186 9.79 -16.80 22.86
CA LEU A 186 8.50 -17.41 22.54
C LEU A 186 7.54 -16.34 22.03
N TYR A 187 7.01 -16.55 20.83
CA TYR A 187 5.94 -15.71 20.30
C TYR A 187 4.64 -16.52 20.31
N GLU A 188 3.66 -16.06 21.06
CA GLU A 188 2.31 -16.55 20.87
C GLU A 188 1.79 -16.08 19.50
N LYS A 189 1.19 -17.00 18.74
CA LYS A 189 0.60 -16.74 17.42
C LYS A 189 -0.53 -15.69 17.47
N ARG A 190 -0.94 -15.30 18.68
CA ARG A 190 -1.81 -14.16 18.96
C ARG A 190 -1.02 -13.25 19.91
N PRO A 191 -0.71 -12.01 19.53
CA PRO A 191 -0.02 -11.13 20.43
C PRO A 191 -1.02 -10.69 21.50
N ASP A 192 -1.01 -11.36 22.64
CA ASP A 192 -1.66 -10.90 23.87
C ASP A 192 -0.92 -9.66 24.45
N GLY A 193 -0.11 -9.01 23.63
CA GLY A 193 0.64 -7.80 23.89
C GLY A 193 1.92 -8.03 24.69
N HIS A 194 2.41 -9.28 24.77
CA HIS A 194 3.64 -9.60 25.47
C HIS A 194 4.42 -10.75 24.79
N ILE A 195 5.72 -10.81 25.08
CA ILE A 195 6.66 -11.84 24.63
C ILE A 195 7.31 -12.43 25.87
N HIS A 196 7.51 -13.74 25.89
CA HIS A 196 8.30 -14.40 26.92
C HIS A 196 9.72 -14.65 26.42
N LEU A 197 10.70 -14.15 27.17
CA LEU A 197 12.12 -14.43 26.98
C LEU A 197 12.61 -15.26 28.16
N TRP A 198 13.09 -16.46 27.89
CA TRP A 198 13.75 -17.30 28.88
C TRP A 198 15.26 -17.23 28.68
N VAL A 199 16.02 -16.83 29.69
CA VAL A 199 17.49 -16.76 29.61
C VAL A 199 18.08 -17.85 30.50
N LEU A 200 18.99 -18.64 29.95
CA LEU A 200 19.67 -19.71 30.67
C LEU A 200 20.74 -19.14 31.59
N GLY A 201 20.53 -19.29 32.90
CA GLY A 201 21.55 -19.15 33.94
C GLY A 201 22.28 -20.48 34.14
N GLN A 202 23.61 -20.47 33.98
CA GLN A 202 24.43 -21.60 34.38
C GLN A 202 24.79 -21.47 35.85
N THR A 203 24.21 -22.31 36.71
CA THR A 203 24.76 -22.58 38.05
C THR A 203 25.53 -23.91 38.03
N GLN A 204 26.42 -24.13 39.00
CA GLN A 204 27.32 -25.30 39.00
C GLN A 204 26.60 -26.66 39.08
N GLU A 205 25.30 -26.71 39.37
CA GLU A 205 24.56 -27.95 39.62
C GLU A 205 23.29 -28.16 38.78
N LYS A 206 22.67 -27.11 38.20
CA LYS A 206 21.50 -27.22 37.30
C LYS A 206 21.41 -26.09 36.27
N ASP A 207 20.70 -26.38 35.17
CA ASP A 207 20.27 -25.38 34.20
C ASP A 207 19.03 -24.65 34.78
N GLU A 208 19.17 -23.38 35.14
CA GLU A 208 18.05 -22.55 35.64
C GLU A 208 17.65 -21.52 34.59
N TRP A 209 16.36 -21.45 34.27
CA TRP A 209 15.82 -20.52 33.28
C TRP A 209 15.15 -19.32 33.97
N GLU A 210 15.62 -18.11 33.71
CA GLU A 210 14.95 -16.88 34.13
C GLU A 210 13.93 -16.44 33.08
N ASN A 211 12.67 -16.23 33.48
CA ASN A 211 11.62 -15.73 32.59
C ASN A 211 11.50 -14.20 32.68
N HIS A 212 11.52 -13.55 31.52
CA HIS A 212 11.26 -12.14 31.36
C HIS A 212 10.05 -11.94 30.44
N THR A 213 9.01 -11.30 30.97
CA THR A 213 7.85 -10.87 30.17
C THR A 213 8.08 -9.47 29.63
N ILE A 214 8.13 -9.34 28.31
CA ILE A 214 8.33 -8.07 27.61
C ILE A 214 6.99 -7.63 27.03
N HIS A 215 6.44 -6.52 27.50
CA HIS A 215 5.20 -5.96 26.97
C HIS A 215 5.46 -5.17 25.69
N PHE A 216 4.69 -5.46 24.65
CA PHE A 216 4.65 -4.60 23.48
C PHE A 216 3.98 -3.26 23.80
N PRO A 217 4.36 -2.17 23.09
CA PRO A 217 3.64 -0.92 23.17
C PRO A 217 2.14 -1.11 22.93
N SER A 218 1.29 -0.33 23.59
CA SER A 218 -0.18 -0.41 23.46
C SER A 218 -0.65 -0.31 22.00
N THR A 219 0.11 0.38 21.14
CA THR A 219 -0.15 0.49 19.70
C THR A 219 -0.08 -0.83 18.94
N TRP A 220 0.66 -1.83 19.44
CA TRP A 220 0.78 -3.15 18.79
C TRP A 220 -0.47 -4.02 18.94
N LYS A 221 -1.22 -3.87 20.04
CA LYS A 221 -2.49 -4.59 20.25
C LYS A 221 -3.51 -4.29 19.15
N ASP A 222 -3.52 -3.05 18.65
CA ASP A 222 -4.40 -2.61 17.56
C ASP A 222 -3.93 -3.07 16.17
N ILE A 223 -2.63 -3.32 16.01
CA ILE A 223 -1.99 -3.53 14.71
C ILE A 223 -1.93 -5.02 14.35
N GLN A 224 -1.69 -5.89 15.34
CA GLN A 224 -1.45 -7.33 15.16
C GLN A 224 -0.51 -7.64 13.98
N PRO A 225 0.72 -7.06 13.96
CA PRO A 225 1.66 -7.36 12.90
C PRO A 225 2.13 -8.82 13.03
N ASP A 226 2.31 -9.50 11.90
CA ASP A 226 2.93 -10.82 11.91
C ASP A 226 4.44 -10.61 12.18
N VAL A 227 4.88 -10.96 13.39
CA VAL A 227 6.30 -10.96 13.76
C VAL A 227 6.95 -12.17 13.09
N MET A 228 7.98 -11.92 12.27
CA MET A 228 8.58 -12.95 11.42
C MET A 228 9.93 -13.45 11.91
N SER A 229 10.72 -12.59 12.56
CA SER A 229 12.03 -12.95 13.12
C SER A 229 12.48 -11.96 14.19
N SER A 230 13.45 -12.39 15.01
CA SER A 230 14.17 -11.53 15.93
C SER A 230 15.68 -11.73 15.86
N CYS A 231 16.43 -10.77 16.40
CA CYS A 231 17.85 -10.94 16.64
C CYS A 231 18.30 -10.11 17.84
N THR A 232 19.48 -10.41 18.36
CA THR A 232 20.15 -9.59 19.36
C THR A 232 21.27 -8.77 18.73
N SER A 233 21.30 -7.49 19.08
CA SER A 233 22.41 -6.60 18.72
C SER A 233 23.62 -6.83 19.63
N SER A 234 24.78 -6.32 19.22
CA SER A 234 26.03 -6.35 20.01
C SER A 234 25.89 -5.80 21.44
N ASP A 235 24.94 -4.90 21.66
CA ASP A 235 24.71 -4.24 22.95
C ASP A 235 23.63 -4.96 23.79
N GLY A 236 23.11 -6.09 23.29
CA GLY A 236 22.10 -6.90 23.95
C GLY A 236 20.64 -6.43 23.76
N GLU A 237 20.38 -5.51 22.83
CA GLU A 237 18.98 -5.17 22.46
C GLU A 237 18.38 -6.26 21.56
N ILE A 238 17.13 -6.64 21.83
CA ILE A 238 16.35 -7.56 20.99
C ILE A 238 15.57 -6.75 19.96
N LEU A 239 15.70 -7.13 18.69
CA LEU A 239 15.05 -6.49 17.55
C LEU A 239 13.99 -7.43 16.96
N PHE A 240 12.87 -6.87 16.50
CA PHE A 240 11.78 -7.64 15.87
C PHE A 240 11.52 -7.16 14.45
N THR A 241 11.32 -8.08 13.52
CA THR A 241 10.83 -7.79 12.17
C THR A 241 9.33 -8.07 12.08
N ALA A 242 8.59 -7.13 11.50
CA ALA A 242 7.13 -7.19 11.39
C ALA A 242 6.70 -6.92 9.95
N ASN A 243 5.83 -7.79 9.40
CA ASN A 243 5.24 -7.57 8.09
C ASN A 243 3.96 -6.73 8.19
N LEU A 244 3.96 -5.58 7.51
CA LEU A 244 2.78 -4.74 7.34
C LEU A 244 1.82 -5.41 6.35
N LYS A 245 0.59 -5.70 6.79
CA LYS A 245 -0.47 -6.21 5.92
C LYS A 245 -0.97 -5.08 5.01
N SER A 246 -0.63 -5.14 3.72
CA SER A 246 -1.15 -4.25 2.67
C SER A 246 -2.68 -4.35 2.50
N GLY A 247 -3.30 -5.41 3.03
CA GLY A 247 -4.75 -5.58 3.08
C GLY A 247 -5.47 -4.78 4.18
N LEU A 248 -4.78 -3.98 5.00
CA LEU A 248 -5.40 -3.15 6.04
C LEU A 248 -6.12 -1.92 5.47
N PRO A 249 -7.20 -1.41 6.08
CA PRO A 249 -7.82 -0.14 5.67
C PRO A 249 -6.85 1.03 5.80
N VAL A 250 -7.00 2.05 4.94
CA VAL A 250 -6.13 3.25 4.99
C VAL A 250 -6.17 3.90 6.36
N LYS A 251 -7.33 3.97 7.03
CA LYS A 251 -7.46 4.51 8.39
C LYS A 251 -6.51 3.84 9.40
N SER A 252 -6.32 2.52 9.30
CA SER A 252 -5.39 1.78 10.15
C SER A 252 -3.94 2.06 9.75
N LEU A 253 -3.66 2.08 8.44
CA LEU A 253 -2.33 2.36 7.90
C LEU A 253 -1.84 3.77 8.23
N MET A 254 -2.75 4.74 8.29
CA MET A 254 -2.44 6.12 8.67
C MET A 254 -2.01 6.26 10.13
N ARG A 255 -2.35 5.32 11.02
CA ARG A 255 -1.85 5.32 12.42
C ARG A 255 -0.36 5.04 12.50
N PHE A 256 0.21 4.32 11.53
CA PHE A 256 1.65 4.05 11.45
C PHE A 256 2.48 5.31 11.21
N LYS A 257 1.88 6.38 10.65
CA LYS A 257 2.53 7.71 10.57
C LYS A 257 2.99 8.20 11.95
N CYS A 258 2.27 7.84 13.00
CA CYS A 258 2.51 8.29 14.36
C CYS A 258 3.42 7.35 15.18
N VAL A 259 3.73 6.15 14.66
CA VAL A 259 4.51 5.15 15.39
C VAL A 259 6.01 5.42 15.27
N SER A 260 6.51 5.56 14.04
CA SER A 260 7.92 5.88 13.77
C SER A 260 8.10 6.44 12.35
N ARG A 261 9.23 7.09 12.09
CA ARG A 261 9.59 7.56 10.74
C ARG A 261 9.74 6.39 9.75
N LEU A 262 10.25 5.25 10.20
CA LEU A 262 10.39 4.04 9.39
C LEU A 262 9.01 3.49 8.99
N CYS A 263 8.10 3.32 9.95
CA CYS A 263 6.73 2.86 9.67
C CYS A 263 6.00 3.81 8.72
N ASN A 264 6.17 5.12 8.91
CA ASN A 264 5.68 6.12 7.96
C ASN A 264 6.27 5.90 6.56
N SER A 265 7.60 5.78 6.43
CA SER A 265 8.26 5.57 5.13
C SER A 265 7.79 4.29 4.43
N LEU A 266 7.61 3.19 5.16
CA LEU A 266 7.17 1.90 4.63
C LEU A 266 5.75 1.97 4.05
N VAL A 267 4.82 2.60 4.77
CA VAL A 267 3.41 2.72 4.33
C VAL A 267 3.25 3.55 3.05
N PHE A 268 4.18 4.47 2.77
CA PHE A 268 4.16 5.30 1.56
C PHE A 268 5.20 4.90 0.51
N LYS A 269 5.83 3.72 0.65
CA LYS A 269 6.68 3.17 -0.41
C LYS A 269 5.80 2.77 -1.60
N SER A 270 6.23 3.09 -2.82
CA SER A 270 5.49 2.83 -4.07
C SER A 270 4.91 1.42 -4.14
N ASP A 271 5.76 0.41 -3.88
CA ASP A 271 5.36 -1.01 -3.98
C ASP A 271 4.26 -1.35 -2.98
N PHE A 272 4.30 -0.77 -1.78
CA PHE A 272 3.29 -0.99 -0.76
C PHE A 272 1.98 -0.29 -1.11
N VAL A 273 2.06 0.95 -1.63
CA VAL A 273 0.90 1.71 -2.10
C VAL A 273 0.19 0.98 -3.24
N ASP A 274 0.94 0.45 -4.21
CA ASP A 274 0.39 -0.28 -5.35
C ASP A 274 -0.24 -1.61 -4.91
N MET A 275 0.43 -2.36 -4.04
CA MET A 275 -0.11 -3.60 -3.47
C MET A 275 -1.38 -3.36 -2.65
N HIS A 276 -1.37 -2.34 -1.78
CA HIS A 276 -2.56 -1.94 -1.02
C HIS A 276 -3.70 -1.55 -1.98
N ARG A 277 -3.41 -0.82 -3.06
CA ARG A 277 -4.42 -0.42 -4.04
C ARG A 277 -5.04 -1.64 -4.72
N CYS A 278 -4.25 -2.62 -5.16
CA CYS A 278 -4.75 -3.88 -5.71
C CYS A 278 -5.67 -4.59 -4.71
N HIS A 279 -5.26 -4.72 -3.44
CA HIS A 279 -6.10 -5.30 -2.39
C HIS A 279 -7.38 -4.50 -2.13
N SER A 280 -7.30 -3.18 -2.18
CA SER A 280 -8.44 -2.28 -2.00
C SER A 280 -9.47 -2.44 -3.12
N MET A 281 -9.03 -2.69 -4.37
CA MET A 281 -9.92 -2.99 -5.49
C MET A 281 -10.66 -4.33 -5.31
N THR A 282 -10.01 -5.33 -4.71
CA THR A 282 -10.60 -6.67 -4.50
C THR A 282 -11.33 -6.81 -3.15
N ARG A 283 -11.24 -5.81 -2.26
CA ARG A 283 -11.81 -5.92 -0.91
C ARG A 283 -13.34 -5.92 -0.97
N PRO A 284 -14.03 -6.90 -0.34
CA PRO A 284 -15.49 -6.92 -0.27
C PRO A 284 -16.03 -5.71 0.50
N GLY A 285 -17.25 -5.31 0.16
CA GLY A 285 -17.95 -4.15 0.71
C GLY A 285 -17.90 -2.97 -0.24
N THR A 286 -18.93 -2.11 -0.22
CA THR A 286 -18.95 -0.92 -1.07
C THR A 286 -18.75 0.34 -0.23
N LYS A 287 -17.85 1.22 -0.68
CA LYS A 287 -17.68 2.55 -0.11
C LYS A 287 -18.19 3.60 -1.10
N PHE A 288 -18.99 4.53 -0.61
CA PHE A 288 -19.46 5.65 -1.43
C PHE A 288 -19.00 6.98 -0.86
N PHE A 289 -18.89 7.96 -1.75
CA PHE A 289 -18.92 9.37 -1.41
C PHE A 289 -20.22 9.98 -1.89
N LEU A 290 -20.91 10.67 -0.98
CA LEU A 290 -22.09 11.46 -1.29
C LEU A 290 -21.71 12.93 -1.27
N HIS A 291 -22.08 13.62 -2.34
CA HIS A 291 -21.90 15.06 -2.48
C HIS A 291 -23.22 15.76 -2.20
N GLU A 292 -23.25 16.50 -1.10
CA GLU A 292 -24.32 17.42 -0.73
C GLU A 292 -23.89 18.84 -1.15
N LYS A 293 -24.82 19.79 -1.15
CA LYS A 293 -24.61 21.19 -1.53
C LYS A 293 -23.40 21.84 -0.84
N LYS A 294 -23.26 21.62 0.47
CA LYS A 294 -22.26 22.22 1.37
C LYS A 294 -21.38 21.16 2.05
N ALA A 295 -21.80 19.91 2.07
CA ALA A 295 -21.10 18.83 2.74
C ALA A 295 -20.74 17.67 1.78
N VAL A 296 -19.79 16.86 2.22
CA VAL A 296 -19.46 15.59 1.58
C VAL A 296 -19.53 14.52 2.67
N TYR A 297 -20.09 13.36 2.36
CA TYR A 297 -20.23 12.24 3.30
C TYR A 297 -19.51 11.02 2.76
N SER A 298 -18.68 10.39 3.60
CA SER A 298 -18.16 9.04 3.35
C SER A 298 -19.18 8.03 3.85
N VAL A 299 -19.59 7.10 3.01
CA VAL A 299 -20.54 6.05 3.36
C VAL A 299 -19.83 4.70 3.31
N GLU A 300 -19.86 3.98 4.42
CA GLU A 300 -19.22 2.67 4.55
C GLU A 300 -20.20 1.62 5.06
N GLN A 301 -19.96 0.37 4.69
CA GLN A 301 -20.73 -0.76 5.17
C GLN A 301 -20.27 -1.16 6.58
N GLU A 302 -21.22 -1.25 7.51
CA GLU A 302 -21.00 -1.72 8.87
C GLU A 302 -20.97 -3.25 8.96
N LYS A 303 -20.47 -3.78 10.08
CA LYS A 303 -20.40 -5.23 10.36
C LYS A 303 -21.77 -5.95 10.33
N GLY A 304 -22.88 -5.21 10.35
CA GLY A 304 -24.25 -5.73 10.22
C GLY A 304 -24.88 -5.59 8.83
N GLY A 305 -24.10 -5.18 7.82
CA GLY A 305 -24.57 -5.04 6.43
C GLY A 305 -25.27 -3.72 6.11
N ASN A 306 -25.62 -2.92 7.13
CA ASN A 306 -26.14 -1.56 6.97
C ASN A 306 -25.06 -0.59 6.48
N MET A 307 -25.46 0.52 5.87
CA MET A 307 -24.55 1.58 5.48
C MET A 307 -24.67 2.74 6.47
N SER A 308 -23.54 3.28 6.94
CA SER A 308 -23.52 4.49 7.76
C SER A 308 -22.75 5.60 7.04
N ALA A 309 -23.30 6.82 7.09
CA ALA A 309 -22.70 8.02 6.53
C ALA A 309 -21.98 8.82 7.62
N SER A 310 -20.69 9.07 7.43
CA SER A 310 -19.91 9.99 8.26
C SER A 310 -19.61 11.26 7.49
N LEU A 311 -19.78 12.41 8.15
CA LEU A 311 -19.43 13.71 7.57
C LEU A 311 -17.93 13.78 7.27
N PHE A 312 -17.59 14.07 6.02
CA PHE A 312 -16.24 14.39 5.58
C PHE A 312 -16.10 15.91 5.51
N GLN A 313 -15.55 16.50 6.58
CA GLN A 313 -15.42 17.94 6.70
C GLN A 313 -14.25 18.44 5.83
N LEU A 314 -14.59 19.10 4.71
CA LEU A 314 -13.62 19.88 3.96
C LEU A 314 -13.43 21.22 4.67
N PRO A 315 -12.18 21.63 4.99
CA PRO A 315 -11.96 22.88 5.72
C PRO A 315 -12.56 24.09 5.00
N GLU A 316 -13.26 24.96 5.72
CA GLU A 316 -14.04 26.08 5.15
C GLU A 316 -13.22 27.03 4.27
N ARG A 317 -11.91 27.15 4.54
CA ARG A 317 -10.99 27.92 3.69
C ARG A 317 -10.96 27.47 2.23
N PHE A 318 -11.33 26.22 1.97
CA PHE A 318 -11.24 25.56 0.67
C PHE A 318 -12.53 25.64 -0.14
N ILE A 319 -13.70 25.72 0.50
CA ILE A 319 -15.00 25.72 -0.17
C ILE A 319 -15.89 26.75 0.51
N GLU A 320 -16.41 27.72 -0.24
CA GLU A 320 -17.45 28.59 0.32
C GLU A 320 -18.74 27.81 0.55
N PRO A 321 -19.55 28.19 1.56
CA PRO A 321 -20.89 27.65 1.75
C PRO A 321 -21.90 28.11 0.68
N THR A 322 -21.47 28.22 -0.59
CA THR A 322 -22.32 28.57 -1.74
C THR A 322 -22.85 27.32 -2.45
N ASN A 323 -24.02 27.46 -3.05
CA ASN A 323 -24.85 26.39 -3.60
C ASN A 323 -24.34 25.75 -4.92
N LYS A 324 -23.04 25.75 -5.20
CA LYS A 324 -22.52 25.50 -6.56
C LYS A 324 -21.24 24.67 -6.64
N SER A 325 -20.83 23.97 -5.57
CA SER A 325 -19.65 23.10 -5.65
C SER A 325 -19.88 21.96 -6.65
N ARG A 326 -18.81 21.54 -7.32
CA ARG A 326 -18.76 20.43 -8.27
C ARG A 326 -17.67 19.49 -7.86
N ILE A 327 -17.87 18.20 -8.10
CA ILE A 327 -16.90 17.17 -7.72
C ILE A 327 -16.74 16.13 -8.82
N ASN A 328 -15.49 15.75 -9.05
CA ASN A 328 -15.06 14.68 -9.94
C ASN A 328 -14.09 13.77 -9.18
N CYS A 329 -13.95 12.53 -9.60
CA CYS A 329 -13.03 11.58 -8.97
C CYS A 329 -12.38 10.66 -10.00
N ALA A 330 -11.14 10.28 -9.73
CA ALA A 330 -10.43 9.26 -10.47
C ALA A 330 -9.61 8.43 -9.47
N ASN A 331 -9.73 7.10 -9.55
CA ASN A 331 -8.91 6.14 -8.80
C ASN A 331 -8.74 6.46 -7.29
N GLY A 332 -9.81 6.89 -6.61
CA GLY A 332 -9.79 7.17 -5.17
C GLY A 332 -9.42 8.60 -4.77
N LEU A 333 -8.94 9.43 -5.70
CA LEU A 333 -8.76 10.87 -5.48
C LEU A 333 -9.96 11.67 -5.98
N PHE A 334 -10.29 12.73 -5.25
CA PHE A 334 -11.42 13.60 -5.55
C PHE A 334 -10.93 15.02 -5.82
N CYS A 335 -11.52 15.67 -6.82
CA CYS A 335 -11.30 17.06 -7.15
C CYS A 335 -12.62 17.82 -7.00
N VAL A 336 -12.62 18.86 -6.17
CA VAL A 336 -13.79 19.71 -5.89
C VAL A 336 -13.49 21.16 -6.25
N TRP A 337 -14.44 21.83 -6.90
CA TRP A 337 -14.28 23.22 -7.32
C TRP A 337 -15.61 23.96 -7.32
N GLN A 338 -15.54 25.29 -7.37
CA GLN A 338 -16.70 26.16 -7.49
C GLN A 338 -16.58 26.96 -8.79
N PRO A 339 -17.43 26.71 -9.80
CA PRO A 339 -17.23 27.28 -11.13
C PRO A 339 -17.34 28.80 -11.24
N SER A 340 -17.88 29.49 -10.23
CA SER A 340 -18.11 30.94 -10.25
C SER A 340 -17.34 31.67 -9.15
N THR A 341 -16.26 31.06 -8.64
CA THR A 341 -15.43 31.66 -7.60
C THR A 341 -13.98 31.71 -8.08
N VAL A 342 -13.23 32.68 -7.55
CA VAL A 342 -11.78 32.84 -7.79
C VAL A 342 -10.93 31.86 -6.95
N ARG A 343 -11.56 30.91 -6.26
CA ARG A 343 -10.84 29.92 -5.45
C ARG A 343 -10.31 28.81 -6.37
N SER A 344 -9.10 28.36 -6.08
CA SER A 344 -8.55 27.17 -6.72
C SER A 344 -9.42 25.94 -6.44
N ALA A 345 -9.46 25.03 -7.40
CA ALA A 345 -9.95 23.68 -7.13
C ALA A 345 -9.08 22.99 -6.07
N VAL A 346 -9.68 22.03 -5.38
CA VAL A 346 -9.09 21.34 -4.24
C VAL A 346 -9.10 19.86 -4.54
N ILE A 347 -7.98 19.20 -4.28
CA ILE A 347 -7.88 17.76 -4.32
C ILE A 347 -7.87 17.22 -2.91
N PHE A 348 -8.58 16.13 -2.70
CA PHE A 348 -8.53 15.41 -1.45
C PHE A 348 -8.49 13.91 -1.65
N ASN A 349 -7.80 13.24 -0.72
CA ASN A 349 -7.80 11.81 -0.56
C ASN A 349 -8.62 11.50 0.71
N PRO A 350 -9.81 10.90 0.57
CA PRO A 350 -10.64 10.66 1.73
C PRO A 350 -10.12 9.57 2.68
N GLY A 351 -9.31 8.64 2.17
CA GLY A 351 -8.67 7.61 2.99
C GLY A 351 -7.59 8.21 3.89
N THR A 352 -6.68 9.00 3.32
CA THR A 352 -5.59 9.64 4.09
C THR A 352 -6.03 10.93 4.78
N ARG A 353 -7.21 11.45 4.46
CA ARG A 353 -7.75 12.75 4.88
C ARG A 353 -6.89 13.95 4.46
N GLU A 354 -6.00 13.76 3.51
CA GLU A 354 -5.20 14.86 2.97
C GLU A 354 -6.05 15.72 2.04
N VAL A 355 -5.88 17.04 2.15
CA VAL A 355 -6.59 18.05 1.36
C VAL A 355 -5.57 19.09 0.90
N ARG A 356 -5.52 19.37 -0.40
CA ARG A 356 -4.59 20.34 -1.01
C ARG A 356 -5.32 21.22 -2.02
N SER A 357 -5.05 22.52 -1.99
CA SER A 357 -5.45 23.42 -3.07
C SER A 357 -4.52 23.23 -4.27
N LEU A 358 -5.09 23.27 -5.47
CA LEU A 358 -4.31 23.34 -6.70
C LEU A 358 -3.74 24.76 -6.89
N PRO A 359 -2.60 24.90 -7.60
CA PRO A 359 -2.08 26.21 -7.97
C PRO A 359 -3.14 26.98 -8.76
N ARG A 360 -3.10 28.32 -8.71
CA ARG A 360 -3.97 29.13 -9.56
C ARG A 360 -3.38 29.16 -10.98
N PRO A 361 -4.20 29.01 -12.02
CA PRO A 361 -3.73 29.17 -13.40
C PRO A 361 -3.23 30.61 -13.63
N HIS A 362 -4.03 31.64 -13.27
CA HIS A 362 -3.68 33.05 -13.44
C HIS A 362 -4.27 33.96 -12.34
N LYS A 363 -3.78 35.20 -12.23
CA LYS A 363 -4.36 36.23 -11.36
C LYS A 363 -5.66 36.75 -11.97
N GLY A 364 -6.80 36.51 -11.32
CA GLY A 364 -8.10 37.10 -11.69
C GLY A 364 -9.06 36.19 -12.47
N THR A 365 -8.70 34.93 -12.73
CA THR A 365 -9.61 34.00 -13.40
C THR A 365 -10.66 33.45 -12.46
N SER A 366 -11.93 33.67 -12.84
CA SER A 366 -13.11 33.46 -11.98
C SER A 366 -13.98 32.28 -12.40
N CYS A 367 -13.65 31.59 -13.51
CA CYS A 367 -14.53 30.60 -14.12
C CYS A 367 -13.78 29.45 -14.81
N GLY A 368 -13.88 28.22 -14.27
CA GLY A 368 -13.30 27.03 -14.91
C GLY A 368 -13.97 25.72 -14.50
N ASN A 369 -13.90 24.72 -15.38
CA ASN A 369 -14.33 23.35 -15.09
C ASN A 369 -13.11 22.42 -14.99
N TYR A 370 -13.11 21.57 -13.97
CA TYR A 370 -12.01 20.66 -13.70
C TYR A 370 -12.40 19.22 -13.99
N LEU A 371 -11.46 18.45 -14.51
CA LEU A 371 -11.56 17.01 -14.68
C LEU A 371 -10.29 16.38 -14.11
N ILE A 372 -10.44 15.30 -13.35
CA ILE A 372 -9.31 14.52 -12.87
C ILE A 372 -9.29 13.19 -13.61
N GLY A 373 -8.10 12.78 -14.04
CA GLY A 373 -7.84 11.49 -14.67
C GLY A 373 -6.69 10.78 -14.01
N PHE A 374 -6.72 9.46 -14.09
CA PHE A 374 -5.66 8.58 -13.60
C PHE A 374 -5.16 7.72 -14.76
N GLU A 375 -3.84 7.76 -15.01
CA GLU A 375 -3.13 6.93 -15.97
C GLU A 375 -2.54 5.71 -15.25
N PRO A 376 -3.11 4.50 -15.42
CA PRO A 376 -2.69 3.31 -14.69
C PRO A 376 -1.26 2.84 -14.98
N GLN A 377 -0.74 3.02 -16.21
CA GLN A 377 0.58 2.49 -16.58
C GLN A 377 1.72 3.26 -15.90
N GLU A 378 1.56 4.57 -15.77
CA GLU A 378 2.58 5.44 -15.17
C GLU A 378 2.27 5.78 -13.71
N ASN A 379 1.12 5.31 -13.20
CA ASN A 379 0.63 5.61 -11.86
C ASN A 379 0.52 7.12 -11.59
N LYS A 380 0.04 7.88 -12.59
CA LYS A 380 0.00 9.35 -12.54
C LYS A 380 -1.42 9.88 -12.56
N TYR A 381 -1.64 10.95 -11.81
CA TYR A 381 -2.86 11.74 -11.87
C TYR A 381 -2.61 13.02 -12.65
N LYS A 382 -3.53 13.33 -13.57
CA LYS A 382 -3.57 14.63 -14.24
C LYS A 382 -4.90 15.30 -14.00
N VAL A 383 -4.83 16.61 -13.79
CA VAL A 383 -6.01 17.48 -13.67
C VAL A 383 -6.05 18.36 -14.90
N PHE A 384 -7.19 18.37 -15.57
CA PHE A 384 -7.47 19.25 -16.67
C PHE A 384 -8.38 20.38 -16.20
N LEU A 385 -8.07 21.60 -16.61
CA LEU A 385 -8.87 22.79 -16.40
C LEU A 385 -9.29 23.32 -17.77
N SER A 386 -10.58 23.46 -17.99
CA SER A 386 -11.12 24.22 -19.12
C SER A 386 -11.59 25.59 -18.64
N GLU A 387 -10.97 26.62 -19.19
CA GLU A 387 -11.17 28.02 -18.84
C GLU A 387 -11.77 28.77 -20.03
N LYS A 388 -12.71 29.68 -19.76
CA LYS A 388 -13.27 30.57 -20.78
C LYS A 388 -12.48 31.88 -20.77
N LEU A 389 -11.73 32.12 -21.84
CA LEU A 389 -11.06 33.40 -22.11
C LEU A 389 -11.91 34.22 -23.09
N SER A 390 -11.57 35.50 -23.28
CA SER A 390 -12.29 36.44 -24.15
C SER A 390 -12.39 35.92 -25.60
N GLY A 391 -13.49 35.24 -25.92
CA GLY A 391 -13.81 34.72 -27.27
C GLY A 391 -13.46 33.26 -27.53
N TYR A 392 -12.68 32.58 -26.69
CA TYR A 392 -12.31 31.17 -26.87
C TYR A 392 -12.14 30.43 -25.53
N ARG A 393 -12.07 29.09 -25.58
CA ARG A 393 -11.77 28.27 -24.40
C ARG A 393 -10.35 27.73 -24.47
N GLN A 394 -9.61 27.92 -23.38
CA GLN A 394 -8.26 27.39 -23.20
C GLN A 394 -8.31 26.18 -22.28
N GLN A 395 -7.42 25.23 -22.54
CA GLN A 395 -7.23 24.07 -21.70
C GLN A 395 -5.83 24.03 -21.11
N TRP A 396 -5.83 23.67 -19.84
CA TRP A 396 -4.66 23.56 -19.01
C TRP A 396 -4.63 22.17 -18.40
N VAL A 397 -3.43 21.66 -18.17
CA VAL A 397 -3.20 20.39 -17.50
C VAL A 397 -2.15 20.57 -16.41
N LEU A 398 -2.34 19.83 -15.33
CA LEU A 398 -1.43 19.76 -14.20
C LEU A 398 -1.26 18.30 -13.79
N THR A 399 -0.03 17.81 -13.82
CA THR A 399 0.34 16.47 -13.36
C THR A 399 0.68 16.51 -11.88
N LEU A 400 -0.11 15.82 -11.05
CA LEU A 400 0.09 15.87 -9.59
C LEU A 400 1.43 15.26 -9.19
N GLY A 401 2.14 15.95 -8.29
CA GLY A 401 3.44 15.53 -7.77
C GLY A 401 4.61 15.72 -8.73
N ILE A 402 4.37 16.29 -9.91
CA ILE A 402 5.40 16.51 -10.95
C ILE A 402 5.39 17.97 -11.39
N ASP A 403 4.23 18.50 -11.78
CA ASP A 403 4.12 19.86 -12.30
C ASP A 403 3.95 20.85 -11.14
N GLU A 404 4.75 21.93 -11.13
CA GLU A 404 4.65 23.04 -10.16
C GLU A 404 3.56 24.06 -10.56
N SER A 405 3.21 24.11 -11.84
CA SER A 405 2.25 25.07 -12.39
C SER A 405 1.48 24.48 -13.57
N TRP A 406 0.37 25.13 -13.91
CA TRP A 406 -0.46 24.75 -15.05
C TRP A 406 0.29 24.96 -16.36
N ARG A 407 0.22 23.97 -17.24
CA ARG A 407 0.70 24.10 -18.63
C ARG A 407 -0.44 23.92 -19.61
N GLN A 408 -0.32 24.59 -20.75
CA GLN A 408 -1.31 24.53 -21.81
C GLN A 408 -1.28 23.16 -22.52
N THR A 409 -2.44 22.62 -22.84
CA THR A 409 -2.55 21.42 -23.69
C THR A 409 -2.35 21.79 -25.16
N GLN A 410 -1.77 20.88 -25.94
CA GLN A 410 -1.63 21.06 -27.40
C GLN A 410 -2.97 20.92 -28.13
N SER A 411 -3.86 20.09 -27.60
CA SER A 411 -5.19 19.85 -28.14
C SER A 411 -6.23 20.74 -27.47
N ILE A 412 -7.16 21.29 -28.26
CA ILE A 412 -8.29 22.09 -27.79
C ILE A 412 -9.56 21.24 -27.94
N PHE A 413 -10.03 20.61 -26.86
CA PHE A 413 -11.28 19.84 -26.87
C PHE A 413 -12.52 20.74 -26.79
N PRO A 414 -13.68 20.28 -27.33
CA PRO A 414 -14.91 21.05 -27.38
C PRO A 414 -15.43 21.55 -26.03
N SER A 415 -16.31 22.55 -26.10
CA SER A 415 -16.96 23.23 -24.98
C SER A 415 -17.62 22.25 -23.98
N ILE A 416 -16.92 21.98 -22.87
CA ILE A 416 -17.45 21.21 -21.72
C ILE A 416 -18.74 21.82 -21.21
N LEU A 417 -19.74 20.97 -20.96
CA LEU A 417 -21.01 21.36 -20.38
C LEU A 417 -20.89 21.68 -18.90
N TYR A 418 -21.49 22.79 -18.52
CA TYR A 418 -21.56 23.21 -17.13
C TYR A 418 -22.36 22.20 -16.31
N GLY A 419 -21.68 21.50 -15.40
CA GLY A 419 -22.32 20.80 -14.30
C GLY A 419 -22.65 19.31 -14.46
N LYS A 420 -22.21 18.67 -15.54
CA LYS A 420 -22.24 17.21 -15.66
C LYS A 420 -20.86 16.64 -15.37
N ARG A 421 -20.83 15.61 -14.53
CA ARG A 421 -19.59 14.91 -14.16
C ARG A 421 -19.03 14.11 -15.33
N GLY A 422 -17.71 14.01 -15.39
CA GLY A 422 -17.01 13.06 -16.24
C GLY A 422 -16.78 11.73 -15.51
N VAL A 423 -16.28 10.74 -16.24
CA VAL A 423 -15.82 9.46 -15.68
C VAL A 423 -14.45 9.12 -16.26
N CYS A 424 -13.51 8.69 -15.42
CA CYS A 424 -12.20 8.23 -15.85
C CYS A 424 -12.17 6.70 -15.85
N ILE A 425 -11.96 6.08 -17.02
CA ILE A 425 -11.94 4.63 -17.20
C ILE A 425 -10.64 4.28 -17.93
N SER A 426 -9.80 3.47 -17.30
CA SER A 426 -8.56 2.93 -17.91
C SER A 426 -7.68 3.97 -18.61
N GLY A 427 -7.38 5.09 -17.95
CA GLY A 427 -6.54 6.15 -18.54
C GLY A 427 -7.27 7.11 -19.48
N VAL A 428 -8.60 7.00 -19.64
CA VAL A 428 -9.39 7.89 -20.51
C VAL A 428 -10.48 8.59 -19.73
N ILE A 429 -10.51 9.93 -19.79
CA ILE A 429 -11.57 10.76 -19.22
C ILE A 429 -12.68 10.93 -20.26
N TYR A 430 -13.89 10.52 -19.93
CA TYR A 430 -15.09 10.71 -20.74
C TYR A 430 -15.94 11.83 -20.17
N GLN A 431 -16.33 12.77 -21.02
CA GLN A 431 -17.13 13.93 -20.64
C GLN A 431 -18.17 14.26 -21.71
N LEU A 432 -19.42 14.49 -21.28
CA LEU A 432 -20.46 15.01 -22.16
C LEU A 432 -20.20 16.48 -22.48
N PHE A 433 -20.37 16.84 -23.75
CA PHE A 433 -20.26 18.21 -24.23
C PHE A 433 -21.34 18.53 -25.26
N GLU A 434 -21.56 19.82 -25.48
CA GLU A 434 -22.51 20.34 -26.47
C GLU A 434 -21.78 21.33 -27.38
N SER A 435 -22.01 21.19 -28.67
CA SER A 435 -21.55 22.11 -29.71
C SER A 435 -22.76 22.77 -30.38
N ALA A 436 -22.53 23.82 -31.18
CA ALA A 436 -23.59 24.57 -31.86
C ALA A 436 -24.53 23.70 -32.72
N HIS A 437 -24.12 22.49 -33.09
CA HIS A 437 -24.87 21.62 -33.99
C HIS A 437 -25.26 20.27 -33.38
N LYS A 438 -24.50 19.73 -32.40
CA LYS A 438 -24.73 18.39 -31.81
C LYS A 438 -24.18 18.23 -30.39
N SER A 439 -24.78 17.32 -29.62
CA SER A 439 -24.22 16.78 -28.38
C SER A 439 -23.35 15.54 -28.66
N ALA A 440 -22.26 15.38 -27.92
CA ALA A 440 -21.36 14.23 -28.05
C ALA A 440 -20.56 13.98 -26.75
N ILE A 441 -19.71 12.95 -26.78
CA ILE A 441 -18.79 12.64 -25.69
C ILE A 441 -17.35 12.92 -26.15
N ALA A 442 -16.60 13.67 -25.34
CA ALA A 442 -15.16 13.80 -25.50
C ALA A 442 -14.49 12.70 -24.68
N ALA A 443 -13.61 11.92 -25.33
CA ALA A 443 -12.74 10.93 -24.71
C ALA A 443 -11.32 11.47 -24.72
N VAL A 444 -10.83 11.93 -23.58
CA VAL A 444 -9.49 12.53 -23.40
C VAL A 444 -8.55 11.45 -22.86
N ASP A 445 -7.54 11.12 -23.63
CA ASP A 445 -6.48 10.21 -23.22
C ASP A 445 -5.55 10.93 -22.23
N VAL A 446 -5.44 10.41 -21.00
CA VAL A 446 -4.70 11.07 -19.92
C VAL A 446 -3.21 11.11 -20.23
N LYS A 447 -2.66 10.07 -20.86
CA LYS A 447 -1.23 9.97 -21.17
C LYS A 447 -0.82 10.98 -22.23
N SER A 448 -1.44 10.91 -23.41
CA SER A 448 -1.13 11.72 -24.58
C SER A 448 -1.77 13.10 -24.59
N GLU A 449 -2.75 13.36 -23.72
CA GLU A 449 -3.50 14.62 -23.60
C GLU A 449 -4.29 15.00 -24.87
N ASN A 450 -4.46 14.03 -25.77
CA ASN A 450 -5.28 14.16 -26.95
C ASN A 450 -6.71 13.70 -26.66
N PHE A 451 -7.65 14.16 -27.47
CA PHE A 451 -9.03 13.73 -27.36
C PHE A 451 -9.57 13.17 -28.66
N LYS A 452 -10.62 12.37 -28.54
CA LYS A 452 -11.46 11.94 -29.64
C LYS A 452 -12.91 12.24 -29.31
N ILE A 453 -13.70 12.48 -30.34
CA ILE A 453 -15.14 12.68 -30.19
C ILE A 453 -15.84 11.35 -30.46
N ILE A 454 -16.70 10.93 -29.54
CA ILE A 454 -17.56 9.77 -29.68
C ILE A 454 -18.97 10.27 -29.93
N THR A 455 -19.52 9.90 -31.09
CA THR A 455 -20.90 10.20 -31.46
C THR A 455 -21.88 9.39 -30.62
N LEU A 456 -22.98 10.04 -30.26
CA LEU A 456 -24.09 9.40 -29.57
C LEU A 456 -25.02 8.72 -30.58
N TRP A 457 -25.85 7.78 -30.13
CA TRP A 457 -26.76 7.02 -30.99
C TRP A 457 -27.98 7.84 -31.49
N ASN A 458 -28.23 9.01 -30.92
CA ASN A 458 -29.26 9.96 -31.34
C ASN A 458 -28.84 11.41 -31.03
N GLU A 459 -29.58 12.38 -31.56
CA GLU A 459 -29.43 13.78 -31.18
C GLU A 459 -30.13 14.03 -29.84
N PHE A 460 -29.36 14.42 -28.83
CA PHE A 460 -29.89 14.64 -27.48
C PHE A 460 -30.55 16.02 -27.45
N THR A 461 -31.81 16.09 -27.00
CA THR A 461 -32.51 17.36 -26.82
C THR A 461 -32.12 18.09 -25.54
N TRP A 462 -31.85 17.33 -24.46
CA TRP A 462 -31.53 17.90 -23.14
C TRP A 462 -30.50 17.04 -22.40
N LEU A 463 -29.22 17.45 -22.45
CA LEU A 463 -28.10 16.74 -21.81
C LEU A 463 -28.23 16.59 -20.28
N CYS A 464 -29.13 17.35 -19.65
CA CYS A 464 -29.42 17.26 -18.22
C CYS A 464 -30.01 15.90 -17.79
N TYR A 465 -30.57 15.10 -18.70
CA TYR A 465 -31.11 13.76 -18.39
C TYR A 465 -30.08 12.63 -18.48
N TYR A 466 -28.86 12.93 -18.93
CA TYR A 466 -27.86 11.91 -19.22
C TYR A 466 -26.76 11.89 -18.18
N HIS A 467 -26.29 10.68 -17.84
CA HIS A 467 -25.23 10.47 -16.86
C HIS A 467 -24.22 9.47 -17.40
N LEU A 468 -22.94 9.82 -17.32
CA LEU A 468 -21.87 8.88 -17.58
C LEU A 468 -21.62 8.02 -16.34
N ILE A 469 -21.44 6.72 -16.57
CA ILE A 469 -20.99 5.74 -15.57
C ILE A 469 -20.03 4.74 -16.23
N GLU A 470 -19.21 4.09 -15.41
CA GLU A 470 -18.46 2.91 -15.82
C GLU A 470 -19.30 1.65 -15.57
N VAL A 471 -19.34 0.74 -16.53
CA VAL A 471 -19.94 -0.59 -16.38
C VAL A 471 -18.92 -1.64 -16.78
N LYS A 472 -18.36 -2.36 -15.81
CA LYS A 472 -17.37 -3.44 -16.03
C LYS A 472 -16.21 -2.99 -16.96
N GLY A 473 -15.61 -1.84 -16.67
CA GLY A 473 -14.51 -1.28 -17.48
C GLY A 473 -14.93 -0.66 -18.82
N LYS A 474 -16.23 -0.60 -19.14
CA LYS A 474 -16.75 0.06 -20.36
C LYS A 474 -17.46 1.36 -20.01
N LEU A 475 -17.41 2.31 -20.94
CA LEU A 475 -18.21 3.52 -20.87
C LEU A 475 -19.70 3.18 -21.04
N ALA A 476 -20.54 3.71 -20.18
CA ALA A 476 -21.97 3.68 -20.37
C ALA A 476 -22.63 5.03 -20.10
N VAL A 477 -23.75 5.24 -20.79
CA VAL A 477 -24.60 6.41 -20.65
C VAL A 477 -25.95 5.96 -20.12
N VAL A 478 -26.36 6.54 -19.01
CA VAL A 478 -27.71 6.41 -18.47
C VAL A 478 -28.55 7.54 -19.03
N ASP A 479 -29.60 7.19 -19.75
CA ASP A 479 -30.60 8.09 -20.33
C ASP A 479 -31.89 8.03 -19.50
N CYS A 480 -32.18 9.14 -18.82
CA CYS A 480 -33.37 9.34 -18.01
C CYS A 480 -34.45 10.18 -18.72
N HIS A 481 -34.30 10.47 -20.01
CA HIS A 481 -35.26 11.28 -20.76
C HIS A 481 -36.54 10.48 -21.04
N MET A 482 -37.71 11.06 -20.78
CA MET A 482 -39.03 10.52 -21.16
C MET A 482 -39.35 9.13 -20.60
N VAL A 483 -39.25 8.94 -19.29
CA VAL A 483 -39.57 7.64 -18.70
C VAL A 483 -40.44 7.75 -17.46
N LYS A 484 -41.68 7.24 -17.58
CA LYS A 484 -42.60 7.09 -16.45
C LYS A 484 -42.08 6.04 -15.45
N ASN A 485 -41.55 4.91 -15.95
CA ASN A 485 -41.24 3.72 -15.13
C ASN A 485 -39.90 3.01 -15.41
N SER A 486 -39.02 3.51 -16.29
CA SER A 486 -37.73 2.85 -16.60
C SER A 486 -36.61 3.84 -16.88
N PHE A 487 -35.42 3.40 -17.24
CA PHE A 487 -34.40 4.22 -17.90
C PHE A 487 -33.63 3.36 -18.89
N HIS A 488 -32.94 4.01 -19.83
CA HIS A 488 -32.11 3.30 -20.80
C HIS A 488 -30.64 3.38 -20.38
N LEU A 489 -29.99 2.23 -20.35
CA LEU A 489 -28.55 2.10 -20.18
C LEU A 489 -27.94 1.75 -21.53
N TRP A 490 -27.07 2.61 -22.03
CA TRP A 490 -26.35 2.42 -23.28
C TRP A 490 -24.89 2.15 -22.98
N ILE A 491 -24.42 0.95 -23.32
CA ILE A 491 -23.03 0.54 -23.10
C ILE A 491 -22.27 0.63 -24.42
N LEU A 492 -21.12 1.30 -24.41
CA LEU A 492 -20.24 1.39 -25.58
C LEU A 492 -19.50 0.07 -25.75
N GLU A 493 -19.82 -0.68 -26.80
CA GLU A 493 -19.19 -1.97 -27.10
C GLU A 493 -17.89 -1.78 -27.89
N HIS A 494 -17.90 -0.86 -28.85
CA HIS A 494 -16.74 -0.57 -29.70
C HIS A 494 -16.54 0.94 -29.88
N SER A 495 -15.51 1.49 -29.25
CA SER A 495 -15.27 2.94 -29.21
C SER A 495 -14.96 3.55 -30.58
N LEU A 496 -14.17 2.87 -31.41
CA LEU A 496 -13.79 3.39 -32.74
C LEU A 496 -14.97 3.43 -33.73
N LYS A 497 -15.99 2.58 -33.53
CA LYS A 497 -17.15 2.49 -34.41
C LYS A 497 -18.38 3.18 -33.82
N ALA A 498 -18.25 3.73 -32.61
CA ALA A 498 -19.36 4.27 -31.82
C ALA A 498 -20.56 3.30 -31.74
N GLU A 499 -20.29 2.01 -31.54
CA GLU A 499 -21.33 0.99 -31.43
C GLU A 499 -21.87 0.93 -30.00
N TRP A 500 -23.16 1.24 -29.85
CA TRP A 500 -23.84 1.29 -28.56
C TRP A 500 -24.88 0.16 -28.41
N LYS A 501 -24.86 -0.50 -27.26
CA LYS A 501 -25.84 -1.53 -26.89
C LYS A 501 -26.83 -1.00 -25.88
N ARG A 502 -28.12 -1.03 -26.22
CA ARG A 502 -29.22 -0.56 -25.37
C ARG A 502 -29.71 -1.63 -24.41
N HIS A 503 -29.88 -1.27 -23.15
CA HIS A 503 -30.54 -2.04 -22.11
C HIS A 503 -31.65 -1.21 -21.46
N VAL A 504 -32.83 -1.78 -21.29
CA VAL A 504 -33.96 -1.11 -20.61
C VAL A 504 -34.05 -1.62 -19.19
N ILE A 505 -33.98 -0.72 -18.21
CA ILE A 505 -34.04 -1.06 -16.79
C ILE A 505 -35.29 -0.42 -16.19
N GLN A 506 -36.21 -1.23 -15.69
CA GLN A 506 -37.41 -0.74 -14.99
C GLN A 506 -37.01 -0.15 -13.63
N PHE A 507 -37.65 0.94 -13.20
CA PHE A 507 -37.49 1.48 -11.85
C PHE A 507 -38.15 0.54 -10.80
N PRO A 508 -37.79 0.67 -9.52
CA PRO A 508 -38.48 -0.03 -8.44
C PRO A 508 -39.99 0.25 -8.45
N SER A 509 -40.83 -0.73 -8.08
CA SER A 509 -42.29 -0.59 -8.13
C SER A 509 -42.87 0.47 -7.17
N ASN A 510 -42.14 0.84 -6.12
CA ASN A 510 -42.49 1.95 -5.21
C ASN A 510 -41.95 3.33 -5.67
N TRP A 511 -41.51 3.44 -6.92
CA TRP A 511 -41.03 4.68 -7.51
C TRP A 511 -42.19 5.64 -7.81
N ASN A 512 -42.39 6.64 -6.94
CA ASN A 512 -43.38 7.68 -7.20
C ASN A 512 -42.85 8.69 -8.25
N TYR A 513 -43.42 8.67 -9.44
CA TYR A 513 -43.08 9.52 -10.59
C TYR A 513 -43.52 10.98 -10.43
N LYS A 514 -44.40 11.28 -9.45
CA LYS A 514 -44.98 12.63 -9.29
C LYS A 514 -44.08 13.65 -8.57
N VAL A 515 -42.97 13.21 -7.97
CA VAL A 515 -42.05 14.11 -7.25
C VAL A 515 -40.81 14.37 -8.10
N PRO A 516 -40.64 15.57 -8.68
CA PRO A 516 -39.43 15.92 -9.42
C PRO A 516 -38.24 16.03 -8.46
N GLY A 517 -37.10 15.43 -8.84
CA GLY A 517 -35.88 15.49 -8.04
C GLY A 517 -34.65 15.04 -8.83
N PRO A 518 -33.45 15.59 -8.56
CA PRO A 518 -32.23 15.17 -9.23
C PRO A 518 -31.91 13.72 -8.89
N ILE A 519 -31.46 12.99 -9.91
CA ILE A 519 -31.06 11.60 -9.82
C ILE A 519 -29.54 11.54 -10.03
N SER A 520 -28.86 10.70 -9.25
CA SER A 520 -27.45 10.39 -9.48
C SER A 520 -27.24 8.88 -9.51
N PHE A 521 -26.28 8.46 -10.32
CA PHE A 521 -25.95 7.05 -10.52
C PHE A 521 -24.51 6.79 -10.13
N CYS A 522 -24.12 5.57 -9.79
CA CYS A 522 -22.74 5.11 -9.89
C CYS A 522 -22.74 3.60 -10.07
N MET A 523 -21.57 3.01 -10.29
CA MET A 523 -21.39 1.57 -10.23
C MET A 523 -20.79 1.22 -8.87
N SER A 524 -21.42 0.30 -8.14
CA SER A 524 -20.79 -0.29 -6.95
C SER A 524 -19.62 -1.17 -7.37
N ARG A 525 -18.71 -1.43 -6.44
CA ARG A 525 -17.59 -2.36 -6.68
C ARG A 525 -18.06 -3.77 -7.05
N ASP A 526 -19.18 -4.20 -6.50
CA ASP A 526 -19.77 -5.51 -6.80
C ASP A 526 -20.46 -5.59 -8.18
N GLY A 527 -20.30 -4.57 -9.04
CA GLY A 527 -20.86 -4.54 -10.40
C GLY A 527 -22.35 -4.24 -10.48
N ASN A 528 -22.92 -3.64 -9.44
CA ASN A 528 -24.33 -3.25 -9.39
C ASN A 528 -24.50 -1.76 -9.66
N ILE A 529 -25.56 -1.36 -10.35
CA ILE A 529 -25.88 0.06 -10.52
C ILE A 529 -26.45 0.58 -9.21
N VAL A 530 -25.91 1.66 -8.71
CA VAL A 530 -26.44 2.37 -7.54
C VAL A 530 -27.05 3.66 -8.01
N LEU A 531 -28.22 3.96 -7.48
CA LEU A 531 -29.08 5.08 -7.83
C LEU A 531 -29.44 5.79 -6.53
N ILE A 532 -29.27 7.11 -6.50
CA ILE A 532 -29.84 7.93 -5.43
C ILE A 532 -30.82 8.93 -6.03
N ARG A 533 -32.01 9.00 -5.43
CA ARG A 533 -33.05 9.97 -5.78
C ARG A 533 -33.39 10.82 -4.58
N ASN A 534 -33.45 12.13 -4.80
CA ASN A 534 -33.88 13.08 -3.79
C ASN A 534 -35.40 13.27 -3.84
N PHE A 535 -36.00 13.34 -2.66
CA PHE A 535 -37.38 13.75 -2.37
C PHE A 535 -37.35 15.05 -1.55
N ASN A 536 -38.50 15.66 -1.30
CA ASN A 536 -38.57 16.97 -0.64
C ASN A 536 -37.90 16.99 0.76
N SER A 537 -37.90 15.88 1.50
CA SER A 537 -37.34 15.78 2.86
C SER A 537 -36.38 14.60 3.08
N SER A 538 -36.06 13.81 2.04
CA SER A 538 -35.20 12.62 2.17
C SER A 538 -34.54 12.22 0.85
N ALA A 539 -33.50 11.40 0.92
CA ALA A 539 -32.92 10.74 -0.24
C ALA A 539 -33.08 9.22 -0.13
N LEU A 540 -33.55 8.56 -1.20
CA LEU A 540 -33.60 7.09 -1.25
C LEU A 540 -32.47 6.57 -2.13
N CYS A 541 -31.68 5.65 -1.57
CA CYS A 541 -30.64 4.92 -2.26
C CYS A 541 -31.14 3.53 -2.66
N TRP A 542 -30.91 3.17 -3.91
CA TRP A 542 -31.32 1.91 -4.51
C TRP A 542 -30.14 1.28 -5.23
N CYS A 543 -30.09 -0.04 -5.21
CA CYS A 543 -29.07 -0.80 -5.92
C CYS A 543 -29.74 -1.84 -6.81
N TYR A 544 -29.33 -1.88 -8.06
CA TYR A 544 -29.81 -2.78 -9.09
C TYR A 544 -28.73 -3.78 -9.44
N ASP A 545 -29.04 -5.06 -9.24
CA ASP A 545 -28.14 -6.15 -9.62
C ASP A 545 -28.18 -6.35 -11.14
N LEU A 546 -27.03 -6.13 -11.78
CA LEU A 546 -26.88 -6.30 -13.22
C LEU A 546 -26.69 -7.77 -13.64
N ASN A 547 -26.54 -8.70 -12.70
CA ASN A 547 -26.39 -10.12 -13.03
C ASN A 547 -27.69 -10.68 -13.62
N VAL A 548 -27.53 -11.43 -14.71
CA VAL A 548 -28.63 -11.92 -15.56
C VAL A 548 -29.65 -12.75 -14.78
N THR A 549 -29.20 -13.47 -13.75
CA THR A 549 -30.06 -14.36 -12.93
C THR A 549 -30.81 -13.63 -11.81
N ARG A 550 -30.45 -12.39 -11.48
CA ARG A 550 -30.91 -11.70 -10.25
C ARG A 550 -31.31 -10.25 -10.48
N ARG A 551 -31.76 -9.87 -11.68
CA ARG A 551 -32.20 -8.50 -12.04
C ARG A 551 -33.28 -7.94 -11.11
N ARG A 552 -32.87 -7.39 -9.98
CA ARG A 552 -33.75 -6.92 -8.92
C ARG A 552 -33.20 -5.66 -8.28
N TRP A 553 -34.12 -4.83 -7.83
CA TRP A 553 -33.81 -3.70 -6.97
C TRP A 553 -33.75 -4.13 -5.52
N ARG A 554 -32.77 -3.59 -4.79
CA ARG A 554 -32.72 -3.59 -3.34
C ARG A 554 -32.60 -2.16 -2.84
N LYS A 555 -33.37 -1.82 -1.82
CA LYS A 555 -33.23 -0.54 -1.11
C LYS A 555 -31.95 -0.60 -0.28
N ILE A 556 -31.17 0.47 -0.29
CA ILE A 556 -30.04 0.67 0.63
C ILE A 556 -30.46 1.74 1.62
N GLU A 557 -30.48 1.37 2.90
CA GLU A 557 -30.65 2.32 3.99
C GLU A 557 -29.28 2.87 4.38
N ILE A 558 -29.16 4.20 4.37
CA ILE A 558 -27.97 4.92 4.79
C ILE A 558 -28.32 5.67 6.07
N LYS A 559 -27.77 5.20 7.20
CA LYS A 559 -27.94 5.83 8.50
C LYS A 559 -27.08 7.08 8.61
N GLU A 560 -27.41 7.94 9.58
CA GLU A 560 -26.62 9.14 9.94
C GLU A 560 -26.54 10.24 8.86
N LEU A 561 -27.34 10.14 7.80
CA LEU A 561 -27.59 11.28 6.91
C LEU A 561 -28.56 12.25 7.59
N PRO A 562 -28.29 13.58 7.57
CA PRO A 562 -29.22 14.56 8.13
C PRO A 562 -30.59 14.53 7.44
N GLU A 563 -31.63 14.88 8.18
CA GLU A 563 -32.96 15.12 7.60
C GLU A 563 -32.89 16.26 6.56
N GLU A 564 -33.71 16.17 5.51
CA GLU A 564 -33.75 17.16 4.40
C GLU A 564 -32.46 17.28 3.54
N THR A 565 -31.55 16.31 3.66
CA THR A 565 -30.33 16.28 2.84
C THR A 565 -30.64 16.08 1.35
N ARG A 566 -30.12 16.99 0.49
CA ARG A 566 -30.20 16.87 -0.97
C ARG A 566 -28.84 16.51 -1.57
N ILE A 567 -28.74 15.28 -2.07
CA ILE A 567 -27.54 14.72 -2.68
C ILE A 567 -27.45 15.06 -4.16
N TYR A 568 -26.38 15.73 -4.57
CA TYR A 568 -26.10 16.13 -5.95
C TYR A 568 -25.23 15.12 -6.71
N GLY A 569 -24.55 14.21 -6.00
CA GLY A 569 -23.72 13.19 -6.60
C GLY A 569 -23.44 12.01 -5.68
N ILE A 570 -23.31 10.82 -6.27
CA ILE A 570 -22.84 9.60 -5.62
C ILE A 570 -21.65 9.04 -6.40
N TYR A 571 -20.62 8.63 -5.67
CA TYR A 571 -19.34 8.17 -6.22
C TYR A 571 -18.92 6.90 -5.50
N SER A 572 -18.67 5.82 -6.25
CA SER A 572 -17.95 4.67 -5.70
C SER A 572 -16.46 4.97 -5.76
N TYR A 573 -15.70 4.58 -4.74
CA TYR A 573 -14.25 4.82 -4.73
C TYR A 573 -13.49 3.67 -4.08
N VAL A 574 -12.21 3.61 -4.42
CA VAL A 574 -11.23 2.68 -3.87
C VAL A 574 -10.35 3.48 -2.91
N GLU A 575 -10.07 2.92 -1.72
CA GLU A 575 -9.15 3.57 -0.80
C GLU A 575 -7.74 3.53 -1.39
N THR A 576 -7.03 4.66 -1.34
CA THR A 576 -5.65 4.77 -1.80
C THR A 576 -4.78 5.47 -0.77
N LEU A 577 -3.50 5.09 -0.72
CA LEU A 577 -2.45 5.71 0.07
C LEU A 577 -1.71 6.82 -0.70
N ASP A 578 -2.17 7.14 -1.91
CA ASP A 578 -1.60 8.22 -2.72
C ASP A 578 -1.57 9.52 -1.93
N MET A 579 -0.35 10.02 -1.73
CA MET A 579 -0.09 11.28 -1.05
C MET A 579 -0.36 12.43 -2.01
N LEU A 580 -1.00 13.49 -1.51
CA LEU A 580 -1.24 14.68 -2.32
C LEU A 580 0.01 15.55 -2.32
N ARG A 581 0.96 15.20 -3.18
CA ARG A 581 2.12 16.03 -3.49
C ARG A 581 1.69 17.06 -4.54
N VAL A 582 1.60 18.31 -4.14
CA VAL A 582 1.59 19.48 -5.04
C VAL A 582 2.83 20.24 -4.60
N LEU A 583 3.80 20.40 -5.51
CA LEU A 583 5.11 20.98 -5.21
C LEU A 583 4.98 22.46 -4.81
#